data_AF-A0A3D2S2L8-F1
#
_entry.id   AF-A0A3D2S2L8-F1
#
_cell.length_a   1.000
_cell.length_b   1.000
_cell.length_c   1.000
_cell.angle_alpha   90.00
_cell.angle_beta   90.00
_cell.angle_gamma   90.00
#
_symmetry.space_group_name_H-M   'P 1'
#
loop_
_entity.id
_entity.type
_entity.pdbx_description
1 polymer ?
#
loop_
_entity_poly.entity_id
_entity_poly.type
_entity_poly.pdbx_seq_one_letter_code
_entity_poly.pdbx_strand_id
1 'polypeptide(L)' 'EDVIIVPSVSDEEAEKKYPEGWTAPKPYLRLVKTPK' A
#
# COMPACT_ATOMS: atom_id res chain seq x y z
N GLU A 1 -10.22 -3.91 6.68
CA GLU A 1 -9.04 -4.73 6.97
C GLU A 1 -7.74 -4.03 6.58
N ASP A 2 -6.59 -4.49 7.08
CA ASP A 2 -5.28 -4.10 6.55
C ASP A 2 -4.92 -5.01 5.37
N VAL A 3 -4.73 -4.42 4.20
CA VAL A 3 -4.42 -5.14 2.95
C VAL A 3 -2.95 -4.90 2.61
N ILE A 4 -2.29 -5.93 2.08
CA ILE A 4 -0.90 -5.83 1.64
C ILE A 4 -0.87 -5.42 0.18
N ILE A 5 -0.11 -4.38 -0.14
CA ILE A 5 0.17 -4.00 -1.53
C ILE A 5 1.18 -5.02 -2.07
N VAL A 6 0.75 -5.81 -3.05
CA VAL A 6 1.63 -6.79 -3.69
C VAL A 6 2.79 -6.08 -4.39
N PRO A 7 4.01 -6.65 -4.38
CA PRO A 7 5.18 -6.04 -5.01
C PRO A 7 5.08 -5.94 -6.54
N SER A 8 4.05 -6.56 -7.14
CA SER A 8 3.74 -6.41 -8.56
C SER A 8 3.08 -5.07 -8.90
N VAL A 9 2.64 -4.29 -7.91
CA VAL A 9 2.08 -2.95 -8.08
C VAL A 9 3.21 -1.94 -7.94
N SER A 10 3.42 -1.14 -8.99
CA SER A 10 4.39 -0.05 -8.98
C SER A 10 4.00 1.03 -7.98
N ASP A 11 4.99 1.71 -7.40
CA ASP A 11 4.79 2.79 -6.42
C ASP A 11 3.83 3.88 -6.94
N GLU A 12 3.92 4.27 -8.23
CA GLU A 12 3.03 5.27 -8.83
C GLU A 12 1.55 4.85 -8.84
N GLU A 13 1.27 3.56 -9.03
CA GLU A 13 -0.10 3.05 -8.95
C GLU A 13 -0.57 2.96 -7.50
N ALA A 14 0.33 2.59 -6.59
CA ALA A 14 0.04 2.58 -5.16
C ALA A 14 -0.28 3.99 -4.64
N GLU A 15 0.45 5.03 -5.05
CA GLU A 15 0.18 6.43 -4.67
C GLU A 15 -1.17 6.93 -5.19
N LYS A 16 -1.54 6.56 -6.42
CA LYS A 16 -2.85 6.92 -6.98
C LYS A 16 -4.00 6.23 -6.26
N LYS A 17 -3.80 4.97 -5.86
CA LYS A 17 -4.85 4.13 -5.26
C LYS A 17 -4.98 4.36 -3.76
N TYR A 18 -3.89 4.75 -3.11
CA TYR A 18 -3.78 4.99 -1.68
C TYR A 18 -3.17 6.37 -1.42
N PRO A 19 -3.92 7.46 -1.69
CA PRO A 19 -3.44 8.83 -1.54
C PRO A 19 -3.15 9.21 -0.07
N GLU A 20 -3.72 8.45 0.87
CA GLU A 20 -3.46 8.55 2.31
C GLU A 20 -2.12 7.94 2.75
N GLY A 21 -1.39 7.31 1.81
CA GLY A 21 -0.12 6.66 2.05
C GLY A 21 -0.25 5.24 2.59
N TRP A 22 0.89 4.56 2.71
CA TRP A 22 0.96 3.20 3.26
C TRP A 22 2.10 3.12 4.27
N THR A 23 1.95 2.23 5.25
CA THR A 23 3.00 1.95 6.22
C THR A 23 3.88 0.82 5.71
N ALA A 24 5.18 1.05 5.60
CA ALA A 24 6.14 0.05 5.13
C ALA A 24 7.17 -0.27 6.24
N PRO A 25 6.85 -1.14 7.22
CA PRO A 25 7.82 -1.54 8.24
C PRO A 25 9.00 -2.33 7.65
N LYS A 26 8.81 -2.91 6.45
CA LYS A 26 9.84 -3.62 5.68
C LYS A 26 9.72 -3.23 4.21
N PRO A 27 10.82 -3.24 3.42
CA PRO A 27 10.80 -2.80 2.03
C PRO A 27 9.86 -3.64 1.13
N TYR A 28 9.60 -4.89 1.51
CA TYR A 28 8.71 -5.82 0.81
C TYR A 28 7.29 -5.89 1.40
N LEU A 29 7.01 -5.17 2.48
CA LEU A 29 5.73 -5.25 3.20
C LEU A 29 5.13 -3.85 3.30
N ARG A 30 4.27 -3.53 2.33
CA ARG A 30 3.51 -2.29 2.28
C ARG A 30 2.08 -2.58 2.76
N LEU A 31 1.68 -1.98 3.87
CA LEU A 31 0.38 -2.16 4.51
C LEU A 31 -0.50 -0.93 4.31
N VAL A 32 -1.71 -1.15 3.85
CA VAL A 32 -2.71 -0.10 3.68
C VAL A 32 -4.00 -0.43 4.40
N LYS A 33 -4.60 0.56 5.05
CA LYS A 33 -5.92 0.42 5.65
C LYS A 33 -6.96 0.55 4.55
N THR A 34 -7.89 -0.39 4.48
CA THR A 34 -9.04 -0.20 3.59
C THR A 34 -9.92 0.92 4.12
N PRO A 35 -10.30 1.92 3.29
CA PRO A 35 -11.45 2.73 3.63
C PRO A 35 -12.68 1.81 3.74
N LYS A 36 -13.52 2.04 4.77
CA LYS A 36 -14.77 1.28 4.94
C LYS A 36 -15.77 1.61 3.83
#